data_AF-A0A946TS14-F1
#
_entry.id   AF-A0A946TS14-F1
#
_cell.length_a   1.000
_cell.length_b   1.000
_cell.length_c   1.000
_cell.angle_alpha   90.00
_cell.angle_beta   90.00
_cell.angle_gamma   90.00
#
_symmetry.space_group_name_H-M   'P 1'
#
loop_
_entity.id
_entity.type
_entity.pdbx_description
1 polymer ?
#
loop_
_entity_poly.entity_id
_entity_poly.type
_entity_poly.pdbx_seq_one_letter_code
_entity_poly.pdbx_strand_id
1 'polypeptide(L)'
;MTVVDIHTHMFGNSWLEMLHKHGGPTYSAGTMEDGRDYLIEKGAAACALEKEAFDYDARIVAMDKHGIDISVVSLTSPNVYWGGEEISAETA
;
A
#
# COMPACT_ATOMS: atom_id res chain seq x y z
N MET A 1 -30.05 1.34 -0.17
CA MET A 1 -29.28 2.22 0.74
C MET A 1 -27.85 2.16 0.26
N THR A 2 -27.15 3.28 0.19
CA THR A 2 -25.74 3.31 -0.25
C THR A 2 -24.84 2.67 0.81
N VAL A 3 -23.96 1.76 0.40
CA VAL A 3 -22.94 1.11 1.23
C VAL A 3 -21.62 1.84 1.03
N VAL A 4 -21.07 2.38 2.12
CA VAL A 4 -19.82 3.15 2.10
C VAL A 4 -18.79 2.44 2.99
N ASP A 5 -17.67 2.09 2.40
CA ASP A 5 -16.48 1.62 3.10
C ASP A 5 -15.54 2.81 3.37
N ILE A 6 -15.35 3.13 4.63
CA ILE A 6 -14.50 4.25 5.09
C ILE A 6 -13.13 3.79 5.60
N HIS A 7 -12.85 2.48 5.60
CA HIS A 7 -11.62 1.92 6.15
C HIS A 7 -11.07 0.83 5.25
N THR A 8 -10.37 1.27 4.22
CA THR A 8 -9.79 0.40 3.22
C THR A 8 -8.54 1.04 2.62
N HIS A 9 -7.63 0.22 2.13
CA HIS A 9 -6.30 0.64 1.75
C HIS A 9 -5.97 0.33 0.30
N MET A 10 -5.15 1.21 -0.28
CA MET A 10 -4.49 1.04 -1.57
C MET A 10 -3.08 1.62 -1.45
N PHE A 11 -2.13 1.04 -2.18
CA PHE A 11 -0.81 1.60 -2.38
C PHE A 11 -0.73 2.31 -3.75
N GLY A 12 0.31 3.13 -3.92
CA GLY A 12 0.65 3.74 -5.21
C GLY A 12 2.00 3.24 -5.72
N ASN A 13 2.14 3.10 -7.03
CA ASN A 13 3.44 2.74 -7.64
C ASN A 13 4.51 3.79 -7.35
N SER A 14 4.16 5.08 -7.35
CA SER A 14 5.08 6.17 -6.96
C SER A 14 5.52 6.05 -5.50
N TRP A 15 4.62 5.67 -4.59
CA TRP A 15 4.96 5.41 -3.20
C TRP A 15 5.97 4.25 -3.07
N LEU A 16 5.75 3.15 -3.81
CA LEU A 16 6.66 2.00 -3.81
C LEU A 16 8.03 2.37 -4.38
N GLU A 17 8.08 3.16 -5.45
CA GLU A 17 9.35 3.67 -6.01
C GLU A 17 10.11 4.55 -5.00
N MET A 18 9.43 5.43 -4.28
CA MET A 18 10.04 6.28 -3.27
C MET A 18 10.52 5.45 -2.06
N LEU A 19 9.76 4.42 -1.66
CA LEU A 19 10.17 3.47 -0.63
C LEU A 19 11.46 2.73 -1.03
N HIS A 20 11.57 2.28 -2.28
CA HIS A 20 12.79 1.64 -2.77
C HIS A 20 14.01 2.56 -2.74
N LYS A 21 13.81 3.86 -3.02
CA LYS A 21 14.89 4.86 -3.03
C LYS A 21 15.31 5.31 -1.62
N HIS A 22 14.36 5.44 -0.70
CA HIS A 22 14.59 6.17 0.57
C HIS A 22 14.16 5.42 1.83
N GLY A 23 13.52 4.25 1.75
CA GLY A 23 12.96 3.55 2.91
C GLY A 23 13.99 2.98 3.87
N GLY A 24 15.21 2.71 3.40
CA GLY A 24 16.28 2.12 4.19
C GLY A 24 16.79 3.06 5.29
N PRO A 25 17.34 2.52 6.40
CA PRO A 25 17.55 1.09 6.67
C PRO A 25 16.35 0.39 7.32
N THR A 26 15.31 1.13 7.70
CA THR A 26 14.20 0.60 8.51
C THR A 26 13.16 -0.12 7.65
N TYR A 27 12.90 0.37 6.44
CA TYR A 27 11.91 -0.20 5.54
C TYR A 27 12.51 -0.55 4.19
N SER A 28 11.97 -1.59 3.58
CA SER A 28 12.24 -1.96 2.19
C SER A 28 11.04 -2.72 1.62
N ALA A 29 11.10 -3.05 0.33
CA ALA A 29 10.16 -3.98 -0.27
C ALA A 29 10.92 -4.98 -1.14
N GLY A 30 10.39 -6.20 -1.25
CA GLY A 30 10.98 -7.24 -2.09
C GLY A 30 10.27 -8.58 -2.00
N THR A 31 10.65 -9.49 -2.90
CA THR A 31 10.11 -10.84 -2.97
C THR A 31 10.71 -11.73 -1.89
N MET A 32 9.85 -12.47 -1.19
CA MET A 32 10.24 -13.42 -0.12
C MET A 32 10.25 -14.88 -0.63
N GLU A 33 10.64 -15.83 0.23
CA GLU A 33 10.81 -17.25 -0.13
C GLU A 33 9.54 -17.93 -0.68
N ASP A 34 8.35 -17.41 -0.33
CA ASP A 34 7.07 -17.90 -0.84
C ASP A 34 6.71 -17.35 -2.24
N GLY A 35 7.58 -16.52 -2.83
CA GLY A 35 7.42 -15.94 -4.16
C GLY A 35 6.49 -14.72 -4.21
N ARG A 36 6.05 -14.20 -3.06
CA ARG A 36 5.23 -12.98 -2.98
C ARG A 36 6.08 -11.77 -2.64
N ASP A 37 5.60 -10.60 -3.06
CA ASP A 37 6.22 -9.32 -2.71
C ASP A 37 5.70 -8.83 -1.36
N TYR A 38 6.61 -8.29 -0.55
CA TYR A 38 6.32 -7.81 0.79
C TYR A 38 6.91 -6.44 1.03
N LEU A 39 6.18 -5.64 1.81
CA LEU A 39 6.74 -4.59 2.64
C LEU A 39 7.50 -5.26 3.79
N ILE A 40 8.75 -4.87 3.97
CA ILE A 40 9.64 -5.38 5.00
C ILE A 40 9.93 -4.24 5.98
N GLU A 41 9.60 -4.45 7.25
CA GLU A 41 9.96 -3.55 8.34
C GLU A 41 11.03 -4.22 9.21
N LYS A 42 12.19 -3.57 9.34
CA LYS A 42 13.31 -4.01 10.19
C LYS A 42 13.71 -5.47 9.95
N GLY A 43 13.65 -5.89 8.68
CA GLY A 43 13.99 -7.25 8.24
C GLY A 43 12.86 -8.29 8.37
N ALA A 44 11.67 -7.92 8.84
CA ALA A 44 10.52 -8.81 8.94
C ALA A 44 9.44 -8.43 7.91
N ALA A 45 8.78 -9.44 7.33
CA ALA A 45 7.63 -9.23 6.46
C ALA A 45 6.47 -8.61 7.26
N ALA A 46 6.08 -7.38 6.89
CA ALA A 46 5.04 -6.63 7.58
C ALA A 46 3.68 -6.73 6.87
N CYS A 47 3.68 -6.63 5.55
CA CYS A 47 2.47 -6.66 4.72
C CYS A 47 2.78 -7.26 3.36
N ALA A 48 1.94 -8.15 2.86
CA ALA A 48 2.04 -8.62 1.49
C ALA A 48 1.56 -7.52 0.53
N LEU A 49 2.37 -7.22 -0.47
CA LEU A 49 2.08 -6.25 -1.53
C LEU A 49 1.35 -6.96 -2.67
N GLU A 50 0.14 -7.43 -2.37
CA GLU A 50 -0.71 -8.09 -3.37
C GLU A 50 -0.97 -7.17 -4.56
N LYS A 51 -1.05 -7.74 -5.76
CA LYS A 51 -1.27 -6.97 -6.99
C LYS A 51 -2.53 -6.11 -6.89
N GLU A 52 -3.59 -6.66 -6.31
CA GLU A 52 -4.89 -6.00 -6.13
C GLU A 52 -4.80 -4.76 -5.21
N ALA A 53 -3.78 -4.66 -4.36
CA ALA A 53 -3.56 -3.49 -3.52
C ALA A 53 -3.02 -2.27 -4.30
N PHE A 54 -2.63 -2.46 -5.57
CA PHE A 54 -2.17 -1.41 -6.50
C PHE A 54 -3.10 -1.23 -7.71
N ASP A 55 -4.04 -2.17 -7.93
CA ASP A 55 -4.90 -2.23 -9.11
C ASP A 55 -6.32 -1.73 -8.79
N TYR A 56 -6.61 -0.49 -9.18
CA TYR A 56 -7.93 0.10 -8.96
C TYR A 56 -9.04 -0.54 -9.80
N ASP A 57 -8.74 -1.10 -10.97
CA ASP A 57 -9.76 -1.78 -11.78
C ASP A 57 -10.18 -3.08 -11.09
N ALA A 58 -9.20 -3.86 -10.60
CA ALA A 58 -9.47 -5.05 -9.77
C ALA A 58 -10.25 -4.69 -8.50
N ARG A 59 -9.95 -3.54 -7.89
CA ARG A 59 -10.71 -3.02 -6.74
C ARG A 59 -12.18 -2.78 -7.09
N ILE A 60 -12.48 -2.11 -8.19
CA ILE A 60 -13.87 -1.85 -8.60
C ILE A 60 -14.63 -3.16 -8.82
N VAL A 61 -14.01 -4.15 -9.47
CA VAL A 61 -14.60 -5.50 -9.63
C VAL A 61 -14.88 -6.16 -8.27
N ALA A 62 -13.99 -6.00 -7.29
CA ALA A 62 -14.21 -6.51 -5.94
C ALA A 62 -15.33 -5.74 -5.22
N MET A 63 -15.39 -4.42 -5.34
CA MET A 63 -16.45 -3.58 -4.79
C MET A 63 -17.82 -4.00 -5.33
N ASP A 64 -17.95 -4.22 -6.63
CA ASP A 64 -19.18 -4.70 -7.28
C ASP A 64 -19.60 -6.07 -6.74
N LYS A 65 -18.63 -7.00 -6.63
CA LYS A 65 -18.86 -8.35 -6.09
C LYS A 65 -19.35 -8.33 -4.64
N HIS A 66 -18.89 -7.37 -3.85
CA HIS A 66 -19.21 -7.24 -2.43
C HIS A 66 -20.33 -6.24 -2.12
N GLY A 67 -20.87 -5.56 -3.13
CA GLY A 67 -21.95 -4.58 -2.97
C GLY A 67 -21.51 -3.30 -2.23
N ILE A 68 -20.27 -2.86 -2.45
CA ILE A 68 -19.73 -1.61 -1.90
C ILE A 68 -19.88 -0.51 -2.94
N ASP A 69 -20.70 0.50 -2.67
CA ASP A 69 -20.96 1.59 -3.63
C ASP A 69 -19.84 2.64 -3.64
N ILE A 70 -19.25 2.94 -2.47
CA ILE A 70 -18.19 3.94 -2.30
C ILE A 70 -17.11 3.40 -1.38
N SER A 71 -15.84 3.61 -1.74
CA SER A 71 -14.70 3.38 -0.86
C SER A 71 -13.88 4.64 -0.70
N VAL A 72 -13.62 5.04 0.54
CA VAL A 72 -12.65 6.09 0.88
C VAL A 72 -11.32 5.40 1.20
N VAL A 73 -10.40 5.44 0.25
CA VAL A 73 -9.10 4.78 0.37
C VAL A 73 -8.12 5.61 1.19
N SER A 74 -7.23 4.93 1.91
CA SER A 74 -6.14 5.53 2.68
C SER A 74 -4.88 4.69 2.54
N LEU A 75 -3.70 5.31 2.62
CA LEU A 75 -2.45 4.57 2.71
C LEU A 75 -2.39 3.87 4.08
N THR A 76 -1.88 2.64 4.11
CA THR A 76 -1.69 1.90 5.37
C THR A 76 -0.34 2.21 6.02
N SER A 77 -0.08 1.66 7.21
CA SER A 77 1.22 1.74 7.86
C SER A 77 2.33 1.24 6.93
N PRO A 78 3.48 1.92 6.84
CA PRO A 78 3.97 3.03 7.69
C PRO A 78 3.61 4.43 7.18
N ASN A 79 2.62 4.57 6.30
CA ASN A 79 2.39 5.80 5.51
C ASN A 79 3.68 6.21 4.78
N VAL A 80 4.16 7.42 5.05
CA VAL A 80 5.40 7.98 4.50
C VAL A 80 6.47 8.21 5.58
N TYR A 81 6.28 7.69 6.81
CA TYR A 81 7.17 7.91 7.97
C TYR A 81 8.52 7.16 7.89
N TRP A 82 9.09 7.07 6.69
CA TRP A 82 10.38 6.46 6.40
C TRP A 82 11.35 7.42 5.67
N GLY A 83 10.86 8.50 5.04
CA GLY A 83 11.68 9.39 4.23
C GLY A 83 12.30 10.61 4.94
N GLY A 84 11.90 10.92 6.18
CA GLY A 84 12.16 12.24 6.77
C GLY A 84 11.27 13.33 6.14
N GLU A 85 11.30 14.57 6.63
CA GLU A 85 10.30 15.61 6.29
C GLU A 85 10.13 15.84 4.78
N GLU A 86 11.23 16.12 4.07
CA GLU A 86 11.22 16.46 2.63
C GLU A 86 10.66 15.31 1.78
N ILE A 87 11.23 14.11 1.92
CA ILE A 87 10.82 12.93 1.15
C ILE A 87 9.39 12.50 1.52
N SER A 88 9.01 12.61 2.79
CA SER A 88 7.66 12.26 3.24
C SER A 88 6.62 13.21 2.62
N ALA A 89 6.93 14.50 2.56
CA ALA A 89 6.05 15.51 1.96
C ALA A 89 5.96 15.37 0.43
N GLU A 90 7.05 14.98 -0.24
CA GLU A 90 7.05 14.70 -1.68
C GLU A 90 6.24 13.44 -2.02
N THR A 91 6.26 12.43 -1.15
CA THR A 91 5.62 11.13 -1.42
C THR A 91 4.11 11.13 -1.13
N ALA A 92 3.65 11.99 -0.21
CA ALA A 92 2.28 11.99 0.33
C ALA A 92 1.19 12.41 -0.68
#